data_AF-A0A1I4ZUF9-F1
#
_entry.id   AF-A0A1I4ZUF9-F1
#
_cell.length_a   1.000
_cell.length_b   1.000
_cell.length_c   1.000
_cell.angle_alpha   90.00
_cell.angle_beta   90.00
_cell.angle_gamma   90.00
#
_symmetry.space_group_name_H-M   'P 1'
#
loop_
_entity.id
_entity.type
_entity.pdbx_description
1 polymer ?
#
loop_
_entity_poly.entity_id
_entity_poly.type
_entity_poly.pdbx_seq_one_letter_code
_entity_poly.pdbx_strand_id
1 'polypeptide(L)'
;MEAPKNLNRLKAVLADASQTNKWLAEQLGKDSVTVSKWCTNTTQPDLHTLARISELLKVNLESYWLTATIGNIMTYDEYLSCAKKHLKGCKSLMDSYQSGKPTDMHVWLELYYISGYILEGLTVYSAYKLYNWPVNEDIKRRYNIPFTNATGIDFYYNRIINGNEIFPGRSVNSLSVQGHRFQDIIKSKLRSNPSFNDLPYIGNGDIDQDVEHLIDNWSPDVRYCYLGQNNPIPILNQDVIIRLIDTCNKIYVNHI
;
A
#
# COMPACT_ATOMS: atom_id res chain seq x y z
N MET A 1 18.26 -2.42 26.35
CA MET A 1 19.08 -2.55 25.11
C MET A 1 18.27 -3.38 24.15
N GLU A 2 17.92 -2.83 22.99
CA GLU A 2 17.26 -3.60 21.93
C GLU A 2 18.19 -4.72 21.46
N ALA A 3 17.67 -5.93 21.28
CA ALA A 3 18.42 -7.02 20.67
C ALA A 3 18.83 -6.61 19.24
N PRO A 4 20.04 -6.96 18.77
CA PRO A 4 20.45 -6.65 17.41
C PRO A 4 19.43 -7.23 16.43
N LYS A 5 18.79 -6.34 15.64
CA LYS A 5 17.85 -6.74 14.59
C LYS A 5 18.63 -7.59 13.58
N ASN A 6 18.24 -8.85 13.43
CA ASN A 6 18.74 -9.67 12.34
C ASN A 6 18.31 -9.03 11.02
N LEU A 7 19.27 -8.67 10.15
CA LEU A 7 19.03 -7.94 8.90
C LEU A 7 18.87 -8.89 7.70
N ASN A 8 19.54 -10.03 7.69
CA ASN A 8 19.51 -11.03 6.62
C ASN A 8 19.28 -12.46 7.14
N ARG A 9 18.58 -13.30 6.35
CA ARG A 9 18.33 -14.73 6.56
C ARG A 9 19.26 -15.64 5.74
N LEU A 10 20.48 -15.20 5.44
CA LEU A 10 21.41 -15.96 4.58
C LEU A 10 21.59 -17.42 5.05
N LYS A 11 21.66 -17.64 6.37
CA LYS A 11 21.77 -18.98 6.95
C LYS A 11 20.58 -19.88 6.61
N ALA A 12 19.36 -19.35 6.65
CA ALA A 12 18.16 -20.10 6.29
C ALA A 12 18.11 -20.36 4.79
N VAL A 13 18.43 -19.35 3.98
CA VAL A 13 18.46 -19.47 2.50
C VAL A 13 19.46 -20.53 2.04
N LEU A 14 20.64 -20.60 2.68
CA LEU A 14 21.61 -21.64 2.41
C LEU A 14 21.06 -23.03 2.77
N ALA A 15 20.40 -23.16 3.91
CA ALA A 15 19.77 -24.42 4.31
C ALA A 15 18.67 -24.86 3.34
N ASP A 16 17.79 -23.94 2.93
CA ASP A 16 16.72 -24.18 1.96
C ASP A 16 17.27 -24.61 0.59
N ALA A 17 18.39 -23.99 0.17
CA ALA A 17 19.12 -24.35 -1.05
C ALA A 17 20.00 -25.61 -0.89
N SER A 18 19.99 -26.25 0.29
CA SER A 18 20.87 -27.38 0.63
C SER A 18 22.37 -27.09 0.41
N GLN A 19 22.79 -25.86 0.65
CA GLN A 19 24.17 -25.39 0.53
C GLN A 19 24.79 -25.07 1.90
N THR A 20 26.12 -25.08 1.95
CA THR A 20 26.87 -24.80 3.18
C THR A 20 27.54 -23.43 3.14
N ASN A 21 27.87 -22.86 4.31
CA ASN A 21 28.68 -21.63 4.39
C ASN A 21 30.02 -21.79 3.65
N LYS A 22 30.63 -22.97 3.72
CA LYS A 22 31.89 -23.30 3.04
C LYS A 22 31.72 -23.26 1.52
N TRP A 23 30.66 -23.88 1.01
CA TRP A 23 30.33 -23.85 -0.41
C TRP A 23 30.17 -22.41 -0.90
N LEU A 24 29.43 -21.57 -0.16
CA LEU A 24 29.22 -20.19 -0.58
C LEU A 24 30.52 -19.37 -0.56
N ALA A 25 31.37 -19.61 0.44
CA ALA A 25 32.69 -18.98 0.54
C ALA A 25 33.56 -19.31 -0.68
N GLU A 26 33.56 -20.57 -1.11
CA GLU A 26 34.25 -21.04 -2.31
C GLU A 26 33.72 -20.38 -3.59
N GLN A 27 32.39 -20.31 -3.76
CA GLN A 27 31.79 -19.70 -4.96
C GLN A 27 32.06 -18.19 -5.09
N LEU A 28 32.22 -17.49 -3.97
CA LEU A 28 32.45 -16.04 -3.93
C LEU A 28 33.93 -15.67 -3.87
N GLY A 29 34.84 -16.64 -3.71
CA GLY A 29 36.25 -16.37 -3.44
C GLY A 29 36.45 -15.57 -2.14
N LYS A 30 35.66 -15.89 -1.10
CA LYS A 30 35.69 -15.21 0.22
C LYS A 30 36.11 -16.19 1.31
N ASP A 31 36.59 -15.64 2.42
CA ASP A 31 36.92 -16.46 3.59
C ASP A 31 35.65 -16.98 4.30
N SER A 32 35.70 -18.20 4.81
CA SER A 32 34.59 -18.85 5.52
C SER A 32 34.10 -18.06 6.75
N VAL A 33 34.99 -17.33 7.43
CA VAL A 33 34.66 -16.44 8.54
C VAL A 33 33.82 -15.26 8.06
N THR A 34 34.06 -14.77 6.85
CA THR A 34 33.28 -13.66 6.26
C THR A 34 31.84 -14.09 6.03
N VAL A 35 31.63 -15.26 5.42
CA VAL A 35 30.29 -15.83 5.22
C VAL A 35 29.61 -16.16 6.56
N SER A 36 30.37 -16.65 7.55
CA SER A 36 29.85 -16.89 8.90
C SER A 36 29.37 -15.61 9.59
N LYS A 37 30.11 -14.50 9.44
CA LYS A 37 29.71 -13.18 9.94
C LYS A 37 28.43 -12.67 9.25
N TRP A 38 28.25 -12.93 7.95
CA TRP A 38 27.00 -12.62 7.25
C TRP A 38 25.83 -13.44 7.77
N CYS A 39 26.00 -14.76 7.92
CA CYS A 39 24.99 -15.68 8.45
C CYS A 39 24.59 -15.37 9.90
N THR A 40 25.48 -14.75 10.68
CA THR A 40 25.22 -14.30 12.06
C THR A 40 24.85 -12.83 12.15
N ASN A 41 24.65 -12.14 11.02
CA ASN A 41 24.35 -10.70 10.94
C ASN A 41 25.39 -9.77 11.58
N THR A 42 26.58 -10.26 11.91
CA THR A 42 27.69 -9.47 12.46
C THR A 42 28.17 -8.40 11.46
N THR A 43 28.19 -8.76 10.18
CA THR A 43 28.44 -7.83 9.06
C THR A 43 27.48 -8.16 7.93
N GLN A 44 27.32 -7.25 6.97
CA GLN A 44 26.47 -7.45 5.80
C GLN A 44 27.34 -7.56 4.53
N PRO A 45 26.97 -8.43 3.58
CA PRO A 45 27.54 -8.38 2.24
C PRO A 45 27.13 -7.07 1.54
N ASP A 46 28.01 -6.56 0.67
CA ASP A 46 27.66 -5.42 -0.19
C ASP A 46 26.63 -5.82 -1.27
N LEU A 47 26.06 -4.81 -1.95
CA LEU A 47 25.01 -5.01 -2.93
C LEU A 47 25.43 -5.92 -4.11
N HIS A 48 26.67 -5.79 -4.57
CA HIS A 48 27.20 -6.60 -5.66
C HIS A 48 27.34 -8.08 -5.22
N THR A 49 27.84 -8.30 -4.02
CA THR A 49 27.97 -9.62 -3.42
C THR A 49 26.59 -10.25 -3.21
N LEU A 50 25.61 -9.49 -2.75
CA LEU A 50 24.23 -9.96 -2.62
C LEU A 50 23.62 -10.42 -3.94
N ALA A 51 23.80 -9.64 -5.02
CA ALA A 51 23.35 -10.01 -6.35
C ALA A 51 23.99 -11.34 -6.79
N ARG A 52 25.30 -11.49 -6.54
CA ARG A 52 26.00 -12.73 -6.85
C ARG A 52 25.51 -13.93 -6.05
N ILE A 53 25.22 -13.76 -4.76
CA ILE A 53 24.67 -14.84 -3.93
C ILE A 53 23.27 -15.24 -4.44
N SER A 54 22.44 -14.26 -4.82
CA SER A 54 21.12 -14.47 -5.43
C SER A 54 21.19 -15.30 -6.72
N GLU A 55 22.13 -15.00 -7.62
CA GLU A 55 22.40 -15.80 -8.82
C GLU A 55 22.81 -17.23 -8.47
N LEU A 56 23.77 -17.39 -7.56
CA LEU A 56 24.33 -18.68 -7.17
C LEU A 56 23.31 -19.62 -6.54
N LEU A 57 22.45 -19.08 -5.66
CA LEU A 57 21.41 -19.85 -4.98
C LEU A 57 20.10 -19.91 -5.77
N LYS A 58 19.99 -19.22 -6.91
CA LYS A 58 18.78 -19.11 -7.74
C LYS A 58 17.54 -18.67 -6.96
N VAL A 59 17.74 -17.77 -6.00
CA VAL A 59 16.66 -17.19 -5.19
C VAL A 59 16.58 -15.71 -5.48
N ASN A 60 15.37 -15.13 -5.43
CA ASN A 60 15.20 -13.69 -5.56
C ASN A 60 15.97 -12.96 -4.44
N LEU A 61 16.62 -11.82 -4.73
CA LEU A 61 17.30 -10.95 -3.76
C LEU A 61 16.43 -10.63 -2.53
N GLU A 62 15.12 -10.51 -2.70
CA GLU A 62 14.16 -10.31 -1.60
C GLU A 62 14.19 -11.46 -0.58
N SER A 63 14.59 -12.65 -1.02
CA SER A 63 14.71 -13.84 -0.18
C SER A 63 15.87 -13.76 0.81
N TYR A 64 16.74 -12.75 0.78
CA TYR A 64 17.89 -12.65 1.69
C TYR A 64 17.64 -11.85 2.96
N TRP A 65 16.69 -10.93 2.97
CA TRP A 65 16.57 -9.97 4.06
C TRP A 65 15.63 -10.50 5.15
N LEU A 66 15.91 -10.21 6.44
CA LEU A 66 15.04 -10.61 7.56
C LEU A 66 13.95 -9.58 7.84
N THR A 67 14.23 -8.28 7.75
CA THR A 67 13.21 -7.21 7.87
C THR A 67 13.86 -5.86 7.56
N ALA A 68 13.96 -5.51 6.28
CA ALA A 68 14.07 -4.12 5.80
C ALA A 68 13.81 -4.01 4.28
N THR A 69 14.02 -5.08 3.50
CA THR A 69 13.67 -5.11 2.07
C THR A 69 13.32 -6.53 1.58
N ILE A 70 12.54 -7.28 2.36
CA ILE A 70 11.49 -8.11 1.76
C ILE A 70 10.39 -7.09 1.48
N GLY A 71 9.87 -7.00 0.26
CA GLY A 71 8.67 -6.19 0.01
C GLY A 71 7.65 -6.56 1.08
N ASN A 72 7.34 -5.60 1.96
CA ASN A 72 6.45 -5.81 3.10
C ASN A 72 5.28 -6.67 2.63
N ILE A 73 5.00 -7.76 3.36
CA ILE A 73 3.77 -8.52 3.15
C ILE A 73 2.67 -7.47 3.17
N MET A 74 2.08 -7.22 2.00
CA MET A 74 1.14 -6.15 1.87
C MET A 74 -0.16 -6.66 2.46
N THR A 75 -0.38 -6.42 3.75
CA THR A 75 -1.64 -6.77 4.41
C THR A 75 -2.62 -5.62 4.26
N TYR A 76 -3.91 -5.90 4.39
CA TYR A 76 -4.91 -4.84 4.41
C TYR A 76 -4.78 -3.94 5.68
N ASP A 77 -4.20 -4.44 6.77
CA ASP A 77 -3.89 -3.66 7.98
C ASP A 77 -2.77 -2.64 7.76
N GLU A 78 -1.83 -2.93 6.85
CA GLU A 78 -0.81 -1.95 6.45
C GLU A 78 -1.42 -0.75 5.72
N TYR A 79 -2.47 -0.97 4.92
CA TYR A 79 -3.21 0.12 4.28
C TYR A 79 -3.89 1.02 5.30
N LEU A 80 -4.48 0.45 6.35
CA LEU A 80 -5.02 1.23 7.46
C LEU A 80 -3.93 2.03 8.18
N SER A 81 -2.79 1.40 8.47
CA SER A 81 -1.66 2.04 9.13
C SER A 81 -1.11 3.20 8.30
N CYS A 82 -1.07 3.04 6.97
CA CYS A 82 -0.68 4.07 6.02
C CYS A 82 -1.68 5.23 6.02
N ALA A 83 -2.99 4.95 5.92
CA ALA A 83 -4.05 5.94 5.98
C ALA A 83 -3.99 6.75 7.30
N LYS A 84 -3.81 6.09 8.44
CA LYS A 84 -3.62 6.72 9.75
C LYS A 84 -2.43 7.67 9.76
N LYS A 85 -1.29 7.24 9.21
CA LYS A 85 -0.06 8.05 9.16
C LYS A 85 -0.27 9.30 8.30
N HIS A 86 -0.85 9.14 7.11
CA HIS A 86 -1.15 10.26 6.21
C HIS A 86 -2.14 11.23 6.84
N LEU A 87 -3.22 10.72 7.43
CA LEU A 87 -4.23 11.54 8.10
C LEU A 87 -3.63 12.36 9.24
N LYS A 88 -2.77 11.75 10.06
CA LYS A 88 -2.02 12.48 11.11
C LYS A 88 -1.15 13.58 10.50
N GLY A 89 -0.45 13.31 9.41
CA GLY A 89 0.36 14.29 8.70
C GLY A 89 -0.45 15.47 8.16
N CYS A 90 -1.57 15.19 7.47
CA CYS A 90 -2.50 16.21 6.98
C CYS A 90 -3.01 17.10 8.11
N LYS A 91 -3.47 16.51 9.22
CA LYS A 91 -3.96 17.26 10.39
C LYS A 91 -2.88 18.15 10.99
N SER A 92 -1.70 17.60 11.26
CA SER A 92 -0.59 18.40 11.80
C SER A 92 -0.16 19.53 10.87
N LEU A 93 -0.22 19.32 9.55
CA LEU A 93 0.02 20.41 8.58
C LEU A 93 -1.08 21.47 8.70
N MET A 94 -2.36 21.08 8.77
CA MET A 94 -3.49 22.02 8.86
C MET A 94 -3.54 22.81 10.15
N ASP A 95 -3.20 22.18 11.27
CA ASP A 95 -3.15 22.85 12.56
C ASP A 95 -2.04 23.92 12.62
N SER A 96 -0.98 23.76 11.82
CA SER A 96 0.19 24.66 11.83
C SER A 96 0.29 25.60 10.63
N TYR A 97 -0.50 25.38 9.57
CA TYR A 97 -0.39 26.15 8.34
C TYR A 97 -1.19 27.46 8.41
N GLN A 98 -0.52 28.55 8.04
CA GLN A 98 -1.15 29.86 7.85
C GLN A 98 -1.39 30.11 6.36
N SER A 99 -2.67 30.23 5.99
CA SER A 99 -3.14 30.54 4.63
C SER A 99 -3.01 32.02 4.28
N GLY A 100 -3.38 32.37 3.05
CA GLY A 100 -3.28 33.72 2.48
C GLY A 100 -2.01 33.95 1.66
N LYS A 101 -1.29 32.88 1.29
CA LYS A 101 -0.04 32.97 0.52
C LYS A 101 -0.30 32.68 -0.97
N PRO A 102 0.51 33.23 -1.89
CA PRO A 102 0.42 32.91 -3.31
C PRO A 102 0.61 31.42 -3.64
N THR A 103 1.23 30.67 -2.73
CA THR A 103 1.54 29.24 -2.88
C THR A 103 0.50 28.33 -2.24
N ASP A 104 -0.56 28.85 -1.62
CA ASP A 104 -1.61 28.09 -0.94
C ASP A 104 -2.15 26.94 -1.81
N MET A 105 -2.32 27.20 -3.11
CA MET A 105 -2.82 26.19 -4.04
C MET A 105 -1.97 24.92 -4.10
N HIS A 106 -0.64 25.03 -3.95
CA HIS A 106 0.24 23.86 -3.92
C HIS A 106 -0.03 23.02 -2.66
N VAL A 107 -0.28 23.68 -1.53
CA VAL A 107 -0.62 22.99 -0.28
C VAL A 107 -1.96 22.28 -0.40
N TRP A 108 -2.97 22.93 -1.01
CA TRP A 108 -4.27 22.31 -1.24
C TRP A 108 -4.20 21.12 -2.19
N LEU A 109 -3.42 21.22 -3.27
CA LEU A 109 -3.19 20.10 -4.19
C LEU A 109 -2.51 18.92 -3.51
N GLU A 110 -1.49 19.15 -2.69
CA GLU A 110 -0.82 18.07 -1.95
C GLU A 110 -1.75 17.38 -0.96
N LEU A 111 -2.57 18.16 -0.24
CA LEU A 111 -3.54 17.59 0.71
C LEU A 111 -4.65 16.83 0.02
N TYR A 112 -5.15 17.35 -1.10
CA TYR A 112 -6.12 16.66 -1.93
C TYR A 112 -5.53 15.36 -2.51
N TYR A 113 -4.30 15.39 -3.02
CA TYR A 113 -3.58 14.21 -3.48
C TYR A 113 -3.46 13.15 -2.38
N ILE A 114 -2.98 13.54 -1.19
CA ILE A 114 -2.83 12.63 -0.04
C ILE A 114 -4.18 12.09 0.44
N SER A 115 -5.25 12.90 0.40
CA SER A 115 -6.59 12.48 0.84
C SER A 115 -7.13 11.26 0.09
N GLY A 116 -6.84 11.14 -1.21
CA GLY A 116 -7.26 9.95 -1.96
C GLY A 116 -6.49 8.70 -1.59
N TYR A 117 -5.20 8.79 -1.21
CA TYR A 117 -4.48 7.63 -0.64
C TYR A 117 -4.98 7.27 0.76
N ILE A 118 -5.44 8.24 1.55
CA ILE A 118 -6.12 7.96 2.82
C ILE A 118 -7.40 7.17 2.54
N LEU A 119 -8.26 7.65 1.62
CA LEU A 119 -9.51 7.00 1.26
C LEU A 119 -9.31 5.63 0.61
N GLU A 120 -8.30 5.48 -0.26
CA GLU A 120 -7.89 4.20 -0.82
C GLU A 120 -7.49 3.24 0.30
N GLY A 121 -6.63 3.66 1.23
CA GLY A 121 -6.21 2.81 2.34
C GLY A 121 -7.36 2.37 3.24
N LEU A 122 -8.28 3.29 3.54
CA LEU A 122 -9.52 2.98 4.27
C LEU A 122 -10.40 2.01 3.48
N THR A 123 -10.54 2.19 2.18
CA THR A 123 -11.35 1.33 1.29
C THR A 123 -10.80 -0.09 1.23
N VAL A 124 -9.48 -0.24 1.05
CA VAL A 124 -8.82 -1.54 0.97
C VAL A 124 -8.96 -2.28 2.30
N TYR A 125 -8.67 -1.60 3.41
CA TYR A 125 -8.88 -2.16 4.74
C TYR A 125 -10.33 -2.62 4.93
N SER A 126 -11.29 -1.74 4.64
CA SER A 126 -12.72 -1.97 4.78
C SER A 126 -13.18 -3.20 4.02
N ALA A 127 -12.81 -3.27 2.73
CA ALA A 127 -13.25 -4.34 1.84
C ALA A 127 -12.68 -5.71 2.26
N TYR A 128 -11.38 -5.78 2.54
CA TYR A 128 -10.74 -7.04 2.90
C TYR A 128 -11.17 -7.51 4.30
N LYS A 129 -11.35 -6.60 5.26
CA LYS A 129 -11.89 -6.92 6.59
C LYS A 129 -13.33 -7.41 6.52
N LEU A 130 -14.21 -6.72 5.78
CA LEU A 130 -15.63 -7.07 5.63
C LEU A 130 -15.84 -8.51 5.15
N TYR A 131 -15.00 -8.94 4.20
CA TYR A 131 -15.08 -10.28 3.61
C TYR A 131 -14.13 -11.29 4.26
N ASN A 132 -13.65 -11.00 5.47
CA ASN A 132 -12.84 -11.91 6.31
C ASN A 132 -11.55 -12.41 5.64
N TRP A 133 -10.84 -11.53 4.93
CA TRP A 133 -9.49 -11.86 4.47
C TRP A 133 -8.56 -12.13 5.67
N PRO A 134 -7.67 -13.15 5.62
CA PRO A 134 -6.78 -13.42 6.74
C PRO A 134 -5.83 -12.26 7.03
N VAL A 135 -5.81 -11.79 8.29
CA VAL A 135 -5.09 -10.59 8.76
C VAL A 135 -3.62 -10.54 8.32
N ASN A 136 -2.93 -11.68 8.32
CA ASN A 136 -1.49 -11.78 8.04
C ASN A 136 -1.18 -12.27 6.62
N GLU A 137 -2.18 -12.37 5.73
CA GLU A 137 -1.96 -12.80 4.35
C GLU A 137 -1.71 -11.62 3.40
N ASP A 138 -0.70 -11.79 2.55
CA ASP A 138 -0.30 -10.83 1.51
C ASP A 138 -1.41 -10.71 0.46
N ILE A 139 -2.12 -9.57 0.40
CA ILE A 139 -3.20 -9.36 -0.57
C ILE A 139 -2.68 -9.30 -2.01
N LYS A 140 -1.42 -8.88 -2.18
CA LYS A 140 -0.78 -8.74 -3.49
C LYS A 140 -0.36 -10.10 -4.05
N ARG A 141 0.34 -10.91 -3.27
CA ARG A 141 0.93 -12.17 -3.75
C ARG A 141 -0.03 -13.36 -3.65
N ARG A 142 -0.92 -13.39 -2.67
CA ARG A 142 -1.87 -14.48 -2.50
C ARG A 142 -3.02 -14.34 -3.49
N TYR A 143 -3.35 -15.44 -4.15
CA TYR A 143 -4.61 -15.55 -4.90
C TYR A 143 -5.60 -16.42 -4.11
N ASN A 144 -6.79 -15.88 -3.84
CA ASN A 144 -7.86 -16.56 -3.10
C ASN A 144 -9.13 -16.63 -3.97
N ILE A 145 -9.30 -17.75 -4.68
CA ILE A 145 -10.40 -17.95 -5.62
C ILE A 145 -11.78 -17.78 -4.96
N PRO A 146 -12.08 -18.39 -3.79
CA PRO A 146 -13.35 -18.17 -3.11
C PRO A 146 -13.64 -16.70 -2.80
N PHE A 147 -12.68 -15.97 -2.25
CA PHE A 147 -12.80 -14.55 -1.96
C PHE A 147 -13.07 -13.75 -3.23
N THR A 148 -12.26 -13.93 -4.26
CA THR A 148 -12.39 -13.19 -5.52
C THR A 148 -13.70 -13.50 -6.23
N ASN A 149 -14.17 -14.75 -6.22
CA ASN A 149 -15.46 -15.12 -6.82
C ASN A 149 -16.65 -14.52 -6.06
N ALA A 150 -16.59 -14.48 -4.72
CA ALA A 150 -17.68 -13.94 -3.90
C ALA A 150 -17.74 -12.41 -3.95
N THR A 151 -16.59 -11.76 -4.01
CA THR A 151 -16.49 -10.29 -3.86
C THR A 151 -16.28 -9.56 -5.17
N GLY A 152 -15.70 -10.20 -6.19
CA GLY A 152 -15.17 -9.56 -7.39
C GLY A 152 -13.88 -8.76 -7.15
N ILE A 153 -13.32 -8.79 -5.93
CA ILE A 153 -12.16 -7.99 -5.54
C ILE A 153 -10.88 -8.83 -5.66
N ASP A 154 -9.83 -8.23 -6.21
CA ASP A 154 -8.46 -8.74 -6.15
C ASP A 154 -7.47 -7.56 -6.09
N PHE A 155 -6.22 -7.82 -5.71
CA PHE A 155 -5.18 -6.80 -5.78
C PHE A 155 -4.92 -6.34 -7.21
N TYR A 156 -4.89 -7.29 -8.14
CA TYR A 156 -4.65 -7.07 -9.55
C TYR A 156 -5.96 -7.12 -10.33
N TYR A 157 -6.01 -6.39 -11.45
CA TYR A 157 -7.11 -6.50 -12.39
C TYR A 157 -7.11 -7.85 -13.13
N ASN A 158 -5.92 -8.38 -13.40
CA ASN A 158 -5.67 -9.72 -13.94
C ASN A 158 -4.43 -10.31 -13.25
N ARG A 159 -4.40 -11.63 -13.02
CA ARG A 159 -3.20 -12.32 -12.53
C ARG A 159 -2.63 -13.19 -13.63
N ILE A 160 -1.31 -13.32 -13.66
CA ILE A 160 -0.61 -14.24 -14.56
C ILE A 160 0.04 -15.32 -13.70
N ILE A 161 -0.38 -16.57 -13.84
CA ILE A 161 0.25 -17.74 -13.19
C ILE A 161 0.67 -18.73 -14.26
N ASN A 162 1.95 -19.10 -14.26
CA ASN A 162 2.54 -20.04 -15.22
C ASN A 162 2.24 -19.66 -16.69
N GLY A 163 2.28 -18.36 -17.00
CA GLY A 163 2.01 -17.83 -18.34
C GLY A 163 0.53 -17.79 -18.73
N ASN A 164 -0.37 -18.26 -17.87
CA ASN A 164 -1.82 -18.21 -18.10
C ASN A 164 -2.43 -17.07 -17.30
N GLU A 165 -3.33 -16.33 -17.93
CA GLU A 165 -4.18 -15.40 -17.21
C GLU A 165 -5.14 -16.21 -16.34
N ILE A 166 -4.99 -16.06 -15.04
CA ILE A 166 -5.92 -16.57 -14.04
C ILE A 166 -6.70 -15.37 -13.52
N PHE A 167 -8.03 -15.51 -13.55
CA PHE A 167 -9.00 -14.41 -13.49
C PHE A 167 -9.12 -13.68 -14.84
N PRO A 168 -10.09 -14.04 -15.70
CA PRO A 168 -10.35 -13.28 -16.92
C PRO A 168 -10.96 -11.94 -16.52
N GLY A 169 -10.15 -10.87 -16.55
CA GLY A 169 -10.52 -9.50 -16.16
C GLY A 169 -11.56 -8.84 -17.08
N ARG A 170 -12.76 -9.43 -17.19
CA ARG A 170 -13.89 -8.90 -17.97
C ARG A 170 -15.26 -9.15 -17.36
N SER A 171 -15.36 -9.70 -16.14
CA SER A 171 -16.67 -9.63 -15.48
C SER A 171 -16.94 -8.16 -15.16
N VAL A 172 -18.18 -7.70 -15.36
CA VAL A 172 -18.58 -6.33 -15.01
C VAL A 172 -18.37 -6.00 -13.53
N ASN A 173 -18.13 -7.03 -12.70
CA ASN A 173 -17.93 -6.92 -11.26
C ASN A 173 -16.46 -7.02 -10.82
N SER A 174 -15.50 -7.11 -11.75
CA SER A 174 -14.07 -7.22 -11.44
C SER A 174 -13.52 -5.88 -10.94
N LEU A 175 -13.01 -5.86 -9.70
CA LEU A 175 -12.50 -4.68 -9.01
C LEU A 175 -11.05 -4.89 -8.59
N SER A 176 -10.18 -3.94 -8.95
CA SER A 176 -8.74 -3.99 -8.66
C SER A 176 -8.34 -2.95 -7.64
N VAL A 177 -7.59 -3.37 -6.62
CA VAL A 177 -7.02 -2.45 -5.62
C VAL A 177 -5.87 -1.62 -6.21
N GLN A 178 -5.03 -2.20 -7.08
CA GLN A 178 -3.87 -1.49 -7.64
C GLN A 178 -4.26 -0.32 -8.58
N GLY A 179 -5.51 -0.27 -9.04
CA GLY A 179 -5.93 0.68 -10.08
C GLY A 179 -6.13 2.12 -9.64
N HIS A 180 -5.98 2.45 -8.35
CA HIS A 180 -6.30 3.79 -7.80
C HIS A 180 -7.74 4.25 -8.04
N ARG A 181 -8.67 3.30 -8.16
CA ARG A 181 -10.10 3.51 -8.38
C ARG A 181 -10.93 3.04 -7.19
N PHE A 182 -10.55 3.46 -5.99
CA PHE A 182 -11.22 3.06 -4.75
C PHE A 182 -12.72 3.40 -4.74
N GLN A 183 -13.13 4.41 -5.51
CA GLN A 183 -14.54 4.80 -5.69
C GLN A 183 -15.39 3.64 -6.24
N ASP A 184 -14.86 2.84 -7.15
CA ASP A 184 -15.60 1.69 -7.72
C ASP A 184 -15.87 0.63 -6.65
N ILE A 185 -14.88 0.36 -5.78
CA ILE A 185 -15.02 -0.58 -4.66
C ILE A 185 -16.05 -0.05 -3.67
N ILE A 186 -15.98 1.23 -3.31
CA ILE A 186 -16.95 1.85 -2.39
C ILE A 186 -18.37 1.72 -2.96
N LYS A 187 -18.60 2.24 -4.17
CA LYS A 187 -19.93 2.29 -4.79
C LYS A 187 -20.51 0.90 -5.02
N SER A 188 -19.67 -0.09 -5.34
CA SER A 188 -20.12 -1.45 -5.66
C SER A 188 -20.23 -2.38 -4.46
N LYS A 189 -19.46 -2.16 -3.39
CA LYS A 189 -19.27 -3.15 -2.30
C LYS A 189 -19.49 -2.62 -0.90
N LEU A 190 -19.11 -1.36 -0.62
CA LEU A 190 -19.15 -0.82 0.75
C LEU A 190 -20.41 0.01 1.00
N ARG A 191 -20.78 0.88 0.05
CA ARG A 191 -21.84 1.90 0.23
C ARG A 191 -23.21 1.33 0.58
N SER A 192 -23.53 0.15 0.06
CA SER A 192 -24.80 -0.54 0.31
C SER A 192 -24.76 -1.50 1.50
N ASN A 193 -23.60 -1.72 2.11
CA ASN A 193 -23.46 -2.69 3.19
C ASN A 193 -23.80 -2.05 4.56
N PRO A 194 -24.69 -2.66 5.38
CA PRO A 194 -25.13 -2.10 6.64
C PRO A 194 -24.01 -1.80 7.66
N SER A 195 -22.86 -2.46 7.55
CA SER A 195 -21.70 -2.24 8.44
C SER A 195 -21.07 -0.85 8.27
N PHE A 196 -21.42 -0.15 7.20
CA PHE A 196 -20.90 1.18 6.87
C PHE A 196 -21.99 2.25 6.95
N ASN A 197 -23.19 1.92 7.43
CA ASN A 197 -24.24 2.92 7.60
C ASN A 197 -23.74 4.11 8.40
N ASP A 198 -24.23 5.30 8.04
CA ASP A 198 -23.89 6.57 8.68
C ASP A 198 -22.42 7.02 8.49
N LEU A 199 -21.57 6.24 7.81
CA LEU A 199 -20.24 6.68 7.41
C LEU A 199 -20.34 7.52 6.12
N PRO A 200 -19.71 8.72 6.08
CA PRO A 200 -19.73 9.55 4.89
C PRO A 200 -18.95 8.89 3.76
N TYR A 201 -19.46 9.00 2.53
CA TYR A 201 -18.91 8.44 1.29
C TYR A 201 -18.81 6.91 1.21
N ILE A 202 -18.15 6.26 2.18
CA ILE A 202 -17.98 4.79 2.25
C ILE A 202 -19.33 4.10 2.49
N GLY A 203 -20.25 4.77 3.18
CA GLY A 203 -21.62 4.34 3.44
C GLY A 203 -22.66 5.32 2.94
N ASN A 204 -23.83 5.29 3.57
CA ASN A 204 -24.94 6.20 3.29
C ASN A 204 -24.97 7.44 4.22
N GLY A 205 -23.92 7.68 5.00
CA GLY A 205 -23.85 8.85 5.89
C GLY A 205 -23.78 10.17 5.12
N ASP A 206 -24.22 11.23 5.80
CA ASP A 206 -24.23 12.58 5.24
C ASP A 206 -22.83 13.04 4.80
N ILE A 207 -22.75 13.55 3.58
CA ILE A 207 -21.53 14.11 3.00
C ILE A 207 -21.83 15.43 2.32
N ASP A 208 -20.90 16.37 2.46
CA ASP A 208 -20.95 17.64 1.75
C ASP A 208 -20.74 17.44 0.25
N GLN A 209 -21.51 18.16 -0.58
CA GLN A 209 -21.48 18.02 -2.03
C GLN A 209 -20.12 18.37 -2.66
N ASP A 210 -19.42 19.38 -2.16
CA ASP A 210 -18.09 19.74 -2.66
C ASP A 210 -17.09 18.62 -2.35
N VAL A 211 -17.20 18.06 -1.15
CA VAL A 211 -16.34 16.95 -0.71
C VAL A 211 -16.62 15.70 -1.52
N GLU A 212 -17.90 15.32 -1.71
CA GLU A 212 -18.27 14.18 -2.56
C GLU A 212 -17.77 14.40 -3.99
N HIS A 213 -17.92 15.61 -4.54
CA HIS A 213 -17.41 15.95 -5.86
C HIS A 213 -15.89 15.80 -5.96
N LEU A 214 -15.12 16.25 -4.97
CA LEU A 214 -13.67 16.04 -4.94
C LEU A 214 -13.33 14.56 -4.89
N ILE A 215 -13.99 13.77 -4.05
CA ILE A 215 -13.66 12.34 -3.94
C ILE A 215 -14.02 11.60 -5.25
N ASP A 216 -15.14 11.93 -5.87
CA ASP A 216 -15.58 11.34 -7.13
C ASP A 216 -14.64 11.66 -8.30
N ASN A 217 -13.98 12.82 -8.27
CA ASN A 217 -13.06 13.28 -9.32
C ASN A 217 -11.58 13.09 -8.95
N TRP A 218 -11.28 12.42 -7.83
CA TRP A 218 -9.90 12.17 -7.43
C TRP A 218 -9.24 11.14 -8.37
N SER A 219 -7.99 11.44 -8.74
CA SER A 219 -7.10 10.52 -9.43
C SER A 219 -5.64 10.78 -9.03
N PRO A 220 -4.72 9.82 -9.21
CA PRO A 220 -3.30 10.05 -8.94
C PRO A 220 -2.69 11.14 -9.84
N ASP A 221 -3.33 11.48 -10.97
CA ASP A 221 -2.85 12.50 -11.91
C ASP A 221 -2.97 13.92 -11.34
N VAL A 222 -3.73 14.12 -10.25
CA VAL A 222 -3.75 15.39 -9.50
C VAL A 222 -2.33 15.84 -9.13
N ARG A 223 -1.39 14.91 -8.91
CA ARG A 223 0.03 15.22 -8.65
C ARG A 223 0.74 16.00 -9.76
N TYR A 224 0.20 15.94 -10.97
CA TYR A 224 0.72 16.65 -12.13
C TYR A 224 -0.03 17.94 -12.42
N CYS A 225 -1.02 18.30 -11.60
CA CYS A 225 -1.73 19.56 -11.77
C CYS A 225 -0.84 20.73 -11.32
N TYR A 226 -0.60 21.66 -12.24
CA TYR A 226 0.08 22.93 -11.95
C TYR A 226 -0.61 24.10 -12.64
N LEU A 227 -0.36 25.31 -12.15
CA LEU A 227 -0.90 26.54 -12.72
C LEU A 227 -0.39 26.72 -14.17
N GLY A 228 -1.30 26.83 -15.15
CA GLY A 228 -0.98 27.05 -16.56
C GLY A 228 -1.20 25.86 -17.50
N GLN A 229 -1.74 24.74 -17.01
CA GLN A 229 -2.14 23.60 -17.85
C GLN A 229 -3.55 23.79 -18.47
N ASN A 230 -3.82 23.10 -19.59
CA ASN A 230 -5.11 23.17 -20.28
C ASN A 230 -6.26 22.43 -19.57
N ASN A 231 -5.95 21.56 -18.60
CA ASN A 231 -6.96 20.82 -17.84
C ASN A 231 -7.48 21.67 -16.68
N PRO A 232 -8.80 21.65 -16.42
CA PRO A 232 -9.37 22.39 -15.30
C PRO A 232 -8.76 21.90 -13.99
N ILE A 233 -8.17 22.84 -13.24
CA ILE A 233 -7.65 22.59 -11.90
C ILE A 233 -8.87 22.50 -10.96
N PRO A 234 -8.94 21.51 -10.05
CA PRO A 234 -10.01 21.47 -9.06
C PRO A 234 -10.06 22.77 -8.27
N ILE A 235 -11.27 23.28 -8.01
CA ILE A 235 -11.45 24.49 -7.21
C ILE A 235 -11.15 24.14 -5.76
N LEU A 236 -9.95 24.45 -5.30
CA LEU A 236 -9.50 24.15 -3.95
C LEU A 236 -9.27 25.43 -3.14
N ASN A 237 -9.66 25.39 -1.89
CA ASN A 237 -9.36 26.40 -0.88
C ASN A 237 -9.21 25.72 0.49
N GLN A 238 -8.83 26.50 1.50
CA GLN A 238 -8.62 25.96 2.84
C GLN A 238 -9.87 25.27 3.41
N ASP A 239 -11.05 25.87 3.23
CA ASP A 239 -12.30 25.36 3.79
C ASP A 239 -12.67 23.97 3.24
N VAL A 240 -12.68 23.80 1.92
CA VAL A 240 -13.04 22.51 1.31
C VAL A 240 -12.01 21.42 1.65
N ILE A 241 -10.73 21.78 1.77
CA ILE A 241 -9.69 20.83 2.19
C ILE A 241 -9.87 20.41 3.65
N ILE A 242 -10.20 21.33 4.55
CA ILE A 242 -10.52 21.00 5.95
C ILE A 242 -11.70 20.02 6.00
N ARG A 243 -12.80 20.33 5.31
CA ARG A 243 -13.99 19.45 5.25
C ARG A 243 -13.67 18.06 4.69
N LEU A 244 -12.81 17.98 3.67
CA LEU A 244 -12.34 16.71 3.09
C LEU A 244 -11.50 15.89 4.07
N ILE A 245 -10.52 16.49 4.73
CA ILE A 245 -9.68 15.81 5.73
C ILE A 245 -10.50 15.38 6.95
N ASP A 246 -11.45 16.20 7.39
CA ASP A 246 -12.38 15.85 8.46
C ASP A 246 -13.30 14.69 8.07
N THR A 247 -13.75 14.65 6.82
CA THR A 247 -14.51 13.51 6.27
C THR A 247 -13.67 12.23 6.31
N CYS A 248 -12.42 12.27 5.84
CA CYS A 248 -11.49 11.16 5.95
C CYS A 248 -11.30 10.70 7.41
N ASN A 249 -11.22 11.66 8.34
CA ASN A 249 -11.07 11.36 9.76
C ASN A 249 -12.33 10.74 10.37
N LYS A 250 -13.53 11.22 10.03
CA LYS A 250 -14.79 10.64 10.50
C LYS A 250 -14.90 9.18 10.06
N ILE A 251 -14.54 8.88 8.81
CA ILE A 251 -14.47 7.51 8.31
C ILE A 251 -13.47 6.70 9.16
N TYR A 252 -12.23 7.18 9.31
CA TYR A 252 -11.21 6.46 10.07
C TYR A 252 -11.60 6.23 11.55
N VAL A 253 -12.22 7.18 12.24
CA VAL A 253 -12.56 7.03 13.67
C VAL A 253 -13.77 6.12 13.89
N ASN A 254 -14.77 6.19 13.00
CA ASN A 254 -16.02 5.46 13.19
C ASN A 254 -16.02 4.06 12.55
N HIS A 255 -15.04 3.76 11.69
CA HIS A 255 -14.97 2.48 10.97
C HIS A 255 -13.94 1.49 11.56
N ILE A 256 -13.04 1.95 12.42
CA ILE A 256 -11.89 1.18 12.91
C ILE A 256 -12.13 0.67 14.33
#